data_AF-D4M1E2-F1
#
_entry.id   AF-D4M1E2-F1
#
_cell.length_a   1.000
_cell.length_b   1.000
_cell.length_c   1.000
_cell.angle_alpha   90.00
_cell.angle_beta   90.00
_cell.angle_gamma   90.00
#
_symmetry.space_group_name_H-M   'P 1'
#
loop_
_entity.id
_entity.type
_entity.pdbx_description
1 polymer ?
#
loop_
_entity_poly.entity_id
_entity_poly.type
_entity_poly.pdbx_seq_one_letter_code
_entity_poly.pdbx_strand_id
1 'polypeptide(L)'
;MNSLGISPKDFLTEFRISRGKEQLALTNLSVEEIAVSCGYRNSLAFGKIFKQKVGITPTQYRNDNRKDARERLIRAQNELKEYKKHKTIYVGNIEKE
;
A
#
# COMPACT_ATOMS: atom_id res chain seq x y z
N MET A 1 17.99 -7.22 -30.46
CA MET A 1 17.89 -8.11 -29.28
C MET A 1 17.10 -7.40 -28.20
N ASN A 2 16.10 -8.05 -27.62
CA ASN A 2 15.34 -7.52 -26.50
C ASN A 2 16.01 -8.00 -25.20
N SER A 3 16.85 -7.16 -24.59
CA SER A 3 17.74 -7.53 -23.47
C SER A 3 17.00 -8.01 -22.21
N LEU A 4 15.71 -7.67 -22.09
CA LEU A 4 14.86 -8.02 -20.94
C LEU A 4 13.99 -9.27 -21.19
N GLY A 5 14.01 -9.85 -22.40
CA GLY A 5 13.17 -11.01 -22.75
C GLY A 5 11.66 -10.74 -22.79
N ILE A 6 11.21 -9.50 -22.57
CA ILE A 6 9.80 -9.08 -22.55
C ILE A 6 9.54 -7.96 -23.54
N SER A 7 8.41 -7.96 -24.24
CA SER A 7 8.15 -6.88 -25.21
C SER A 7 8.11 -5.50 -24.53
N PRO A 8 8.51 -4.41 -25.21
CA PRO A 8 8.41 -3.06 -24.65
C PRO A 8 7.00 -2.71 -24.14
N LYS A 9 5.98 -3.25 -24.82
CA LYS A 9 4.58 -3.09 -24.42
C LYS A 9 4.29 -3.77 -23.09
N ASP A 10 4.77 -5.00 -22.90
CA ASP A 10 4.58 -5.73 -21.64
C ASP A 10 5.31 -5.03 -20.50
N PHE A 11 6.55 -4.60 -20.73
CA PHE A 11 7.30 -3.81 -19.74
C PHE A 11 6.52 -2.55 -19.31
N LEU A 12 5.98 -1.80 -20.27
CA LEU A 12 5.18 -0.61 -19.97
C LEU A 12 3.90 -0.96 -19.18
N THR A 13 3.24 -2.06 -19.51
CA THR A 13 2.09 -2.54 -18.74
C THR A 13 2.48 -2.88 -17.31
N GLU A 14 3.56 -3.64 -17.09
CA GLU A 14 4.05 -3.98 -15.75
C GLU A 14 4.41 -2.74 -14.94
N PHE A 15 5.11 -1.79 -15.56
CA PHE A 15 5.48 -0.52 -14.93
C PHE A 15 4.23 0.26 -14.46
N ARG A 16 3.23 0.41 -15.34
CA ARG A 16 1.98 1.11 -15.01
C ARG A 16 1.19 0.42 -13.90
N ILE A 17 1.15 -0.91 -13.90
CA ILE A 17 0.49 -1.68 -12.84
C ILE A 17 1.24 -1.53 -11.51
N SER A 18 2.56 -1.58 -11.53
CA SER A 18 3.39 -1.35 -10.34
C SER A 18 3.11 0.03 -9.72
N ARG A 19 3.09 1.09 -10.54
CA ARG A 19 2.76 2.45 -10.09
C ARG A 19 1.32 2.58 -9.57
N GLY A 20 0.38 1.84 -10.15
CA GLY A 20 -1.00 1.76 -9.67
C GLY A 20 -1.10 1.10 -8.29
N LYS A 21 -0.38 0.00 -8.06
CA LYS A 21 -0.33 -0.70 -6.75
C LYS A 21 0.17 0.23 -5.65
N GLU A 22 1.25 0.97 -5.92
CA GLU A 22 1.81 1.95 -4.99
C GLU A 22 0.79 3.02 -4.60
N GLN A 23 0.16 3.66 -5.59
CA GLN A 23 -0.83 4.71 -5.31
C GLN A 23 -2.06 4.19 -4.56
N LEU A 24 -2.52 2.98 -4.88
CA LEU A 24 -3.64 2.33 -4.18
C LEU A 24 -3.31 2.08 -2.70
N ALA A 25 -2.07 1.69 -2.39
CA ALA A 25 -1.64 1.41 -1.03
C ALA A 25 -1.36 2.69 -0.23
N LEU A 26 -0.77 3.72 -0.85
CA LEU A 26 -0.16 4.85 -0.15
C LEU A 26 -0.97 6.15 -0.18
N THR A 27 -1.96 6.28 -1.08
CA THR A 27 -2.68 7.55 -1.28
C THR A 27 -4.19 7.38 -1.17
N ASN A 28 -4.92 8.48 -0.97
CA ASN A 28 -6.39 8.51 -0.96
C ASN A 28 -7.02 8.84 -2.32
N LEU A 29 -6.23 8.89 -3.40
CA LEU A 29 -6.75 9.15 -4.74
C LEU A 29 -7.84 8.15 -5.12
N SER A 30 -8.83 8.57 -5.88
CA SER A 30 -9.82 7.68 -6.48
C SER A 30 -9.17 6.72 -7.48
N VAL A 31 -9.86 5.62 -7.81
CA VAL A 31 -9.36 4.68 -8.84
C VAL A 31 -9.29 5.35 -10.22
N GLU A 32 -10.16 6.34 -10.49
CA GLU A 32 -10.13 7.14 -11.71
C GLU A 32 -8.86 8.00 -11.81
N GLU A 33 -8.53 8.75 -10.76
CA GLU A 33 -7.30 9.56 -10.72
C GLU A 33 -6.04 8.71 -10.86
N ILE A 34 -6.01 7.54 -10.22
CA ILE A 34 -4.89 6.59 -10.34
C ILE A 34 -4.79 6.03 -11.76
N ALA A 35 -5.93 5.73 -12.40
CA ALA A 35 -5.93 5.23 -13.76
C ALA A 35 -5.34 6.26 -14.74
N VAL A 36 -5.79 7.51 -14.64
CA VAL A 36 -5.28 8.62 -15.45
C VAL A 36 -3.79 8.85 -15.19
N SER A 37 -3.35 8.86 -13.93
CA SER A 37 -1.93 9.04 -13.58
C SER A 37 -1.04 7.90 -14.07
N CYS A 38 -1.58 6.68 -14.20
CA CYS A 38 -0.90 5.53 -14.77
C CYS A 38 -1.00 5.44 -16.31
N GLY A 39 -1.55 6.46 -16.97
CA GLY A 39 -1.64 6.54 -18.43
C GLY A 39 -2.76 5.68 -19.04
N TYR A 40 -3.81 5.37 -18.27
CA TYR A 40 -5.05 4.78 -18.77
C TYR A 40 -6.12 5.85 -18.97
N ARG A 41 -7.02 5.63 -19.94
CA ARG A 41 -8.08 6.60 -20.26
C ARG A 41 -9.14 6.74 -19.18
N ASN A 42 -9.38 5.66 -18.42
CA ASN A 42 -10.37 5.61 -17.35
C ASN A 42 -10.10 4.43 -16.40
N SER A 43 -10.81 4.43 -15.27
CA SER A 43 -10.77 3.37 -14.26
C SER A 43 -11.17 1.99 -14.79
N LEU A 44 -12.07 1.91 -15.78
CA LEU A 44 -12.50 0.62 -16.35
C LEU A 44 -11.35 -0.08 -17.09
N ALA A 45 -10.63 0.66 -17.95
CA ALA A 45 -9.48 0.14 -18.68
C ALA A 45 -8.35 -0.28 -17.74
N PHE A 46 -8.03 0.56 -16.75
CA PHE A 46 -7.07 0.23 -15.71
C PHE A 46 -7.49 -0.99 -14.91
N GLY A 47 -8.73 -1.02 -14.41
CA GLY A 47 -9.25 -2.10 -13.56
C GLY A 47 -9.23 -3.46 -14.26
N LYS A 48 -9.53 -3.52 -15.56
CA LYS A 48 -9.45 -4.76 -16.35
C LYS A 48 -8.03 -5.31 -16.39
N ILE A 49 -7.05 -4.47 -16.77
CA ILE A 49 -5.65 -4.90 -16.88
C ILE A 49 -5.05 -5.17 -15.50
N PHE A 50 -5.39 -4.35 -14.50
CA PHE A 50 -4.94 -4.55 -13.12
C PHE A 50 -5.42 -5.89 -12.58
N LYS A 51 -6.72 -6.21 -12.73
CA LYS A 51 -7.23 -7.52 -12.29
C LYS A 51 -6.58 -8.67 -13.06
N GLN A 52 -6.32 -8.51 -14.36
CA GLN A 52 -5.62 -9.53 -15.15
C GLN A 52 -4.18 -9.76 -14.65
N LYS A 53 -3.46 -8.70 -14.25
CA LYS A 53 -2.06 -8.78 -13.83
C LYS A 53 -1.86 -9.12 -12.35
N VAL A 54 -2.79 -8.69 -11.49
CA VAL A 54 -2.68 -8.80 -10.01
C VAL A 54 -3.61 -9.89 -9.45
N GLY A 55 -4.64 -10.30 -10.19
CA GLY A 55 -5.61 -11.32 -9.78
C GLY A 55 -6.84 -10.77 -9.05
N ILE A 56 -6.75 -9.56 -8.48
CA ILE A 56 -7.84 -8.89 -7.73
C ILE A 56 -8.12 -7.48 -8.25
N THR A 57 -9.28 -6.93 -7.89
CA THR A 57 -9.66 -5.57 -8.32
C THR A 57 -8.81 -4.49 -7.64
N PRO A 58 -8.63 -3.29 -8.24
CA PRO A 58 -7.95 -2.17 -7.59
C PRO A 58 -8.51 -1.82 -6.21
N THR A 59 -9.84 -1.82 -6.08
CA THR A 59 -10.53 -1.51 -4.82
C THR A 59 -10.24 -2.56 -3.75
N GLN A 60 -10.27 -3.85 -4.12
CA GLN A 60 -9.92 -4.93 -3.20
C GLN A 60 -8.45 -4.82 -2.77
N TYR A 61 -7.53 -4.63 -3.71
CA TYR A 61 -6.11 -4.45 -3.42
C TYR A 61 -5.85 -3.30 -2.43
N ARG A 62 -6.53 -2.16 -2.62
CA ARG A 62 -6.48 -1.02 -1.70
C ARG A 62 -6.91 -1.40 -0.29
N ASN A 63 -8.05 -2.08 -0.16
CA ASN A 63 -8.61 -2.44 1.13
C ASN A 63 -7.70 -3.40 1.89
N ASP A 64 -7.16 -4.42 1.21
CA ASP A 64 -6.27 -5.42 1.80
C ASP A 64 -4.97 -4.78 2.30
N ASN A 65 -4.31 -3.97 1.47
CA ASN A 65 -3.03 -3.34 1.83
C ASN A 65 -3.18 -2.30 2.95
N ARG A 66 -4.33 -1.61 3.03
CA ARG A 66 -4.61 -0.66 4.11
C ARG A 66 -4.98 -1.35 5.41
N LYS A 67 -5.63 -2.51 5.35
CA LYS A 67 -5.91 -3.34 6.53
C LYS A 67 -4.59 -3.77 7.19
N ASP A 68 -3.64 -4.26 6.40
CA ASP A 68 -2.32 -4.65 6.91
C ASP A 68 -1.58 -3.48 7.59
N ALA A 69 -1.61 -2.30 6.97
CA ALA A 69 -1.01 -1.09 7.55
C ALA A 69 -1.69 -0.69 8.87
N ARG A 70 -3.03 -0.74 8.92
CA ARG A 70 -3.81 -0.48 10.14
C ARG A 70 -3.49 -1.49 11.25
N GLU A 71 -3.41 -2.77 10.93
CA GLU A 71 -3.10 -3.81 11.92
C GLU A 71 -1.70 -3.65 12.51
N ARG A 72 -0.71 -3.33 11.67
CA ARG A 72 0.65 -3.01 12.14
C ARG A 72 0.64 -1.80 13.08
N LEU A 73 -0.10 -0.75 12.73
CA LEU A 73 -0.22 0.44 13.56
C LEU A 73 -0.85 0.13 14.93
N ILE A 74 -1.94 -0.63 14.96
CA ILE A 74 -2.62 -1.02 16.20
C ILE A 74 -1.69 -1.83 17.11
N ARG A 75 -0.94 -2.80 16.55
CA ARG A 75 0.04 -3.58 17.31
C ARG A 75 1.13 -2.69 17.93
N ALA A 76 1.74 -1.80 17.15
CA ALA A 76 2.76 -0.88 17.64
C ALA A 76 2.22 0.08 18.72
N GLN A 77 0.98 0.55 18.59
CA GLN A 77 0.32 1.38 19.60
C GLN A 77 0.10 0.63 20.91
N ASN A 78 -0.31 -0.64 20.86
CA ASN A 78 -0.50 -1.49 22.04
C ASN A 78 0.83 -1.76 22.74
N GLU A 79 1.88 -2.10 21.99
CA GLU A 79 3.24 -2.29 22.51
C GLU A 79 3.75 -1.02 23.21
N LEU A 80 3.56 0.14 22.60
CA LEU A 80 3.95 1.42 23.19
C LEU A 80 3.18 1.72 24.49
N LYS A 81 1.89 1.37 24.55
CA LYS A 81 1.07 1.54 25.74
C LYS A 81 1.56 0.66 26.89
N GLU A 82 1.87 -0.61 26.61
CA GLU A 82 2.42 -1.52 27.62
C GLU A 82 3.82 -1.11 28.09
N TYR A 83 4.69 -0.68 27.17
CA TYR A 83 5.99 -0.12 27.55
C TYR A 83 5.82 1.10 28.47
N LYS A 84 4.95 2.05 28.12
CA LYS A 84 4.71 3.25 28.96
C LYS A 84 4.20 2.86 30.35
N LYS A 85 3.26 1.92 30.45
CA LYS A 85 2.74 1.41 31.73
C LYS A 85 3.85 0.84 32.61
N HIS A 86 4.70 -0.03 32.06
CA HIS A 86 5.79 -0.65 32.80
C HIS A 86 6.91 0.35 33.10
N LYS A 87 7.23 1.26 32.17
CA LYS A 87 8.21 2.34 32.41
C LYS A 87 7.79 3.25 33.57
N THR A 88 6.51 3.61 33.68
CA THR A 88 6.02 4.38 34.84
C THR A 88 6.23 3.63 36.16
N ILE A 89 6.13 2.30 36.16
CA ILE A 89 6.39 1.47 37.36
C ILE A 89 7.88 1.43 37.72
N TYR A 90 8.78 1.32 36.75
CA TYR A 90 10.22 1.21 37.02
C TYR A 90 10.94 2.56 37.19
N VAL A 91 10.44 3.64 36.58
CA VAL A 91 11.08 4.97 36.59
C VAL A 91 10.40 5.93 37.57
N GLY A 92 9.15 5.67 37.97
CA GLY A 92 8.40 6.47 38.94
C GLY A 92 8.97 6.50 40.38
N ASN A 93 10.01 5.69 40.65
CA ASN A 93 10.74 5.66 41.91
C ASN A 93 12.12 6.37 41.84
N ILE A 94 12.53 6.93 40.70
CA ILE A 94 13.86 7.56 40.52
C ILE A 94 13.79 9.10 40.63
N GLU A 95 12.59 9.71 40.61
CA GLU A 95 12.42 11.17 40.67
C GLU A 95 11.90 11.67 42.04
N LYS A 96 12.11 10.90 43.12
CA LYS A 96 11.69 11.26 44.50
C LYS A 96 12.84 11.41 45.52
N GLU A 97 14.07 11.61 45.05
CA GLU A 97 15.20 12.10 45.85
C GLU A 97 15.73 13.40 45.25
#